data_AF-A0A095BSD9-F1
#
_entry.id   AF-A0A095BSD9-F1
#
_cell.length_a   1.000
_cell.length_b   1.000
_cell.length_c   1.000
_cell.angle_alpha   90.00
_cell.angle_beta   90.00
_cell.angle_gamma   90.00
#
_symmetry.space_group_name_H-M   'P 1'
#
loop_
_entity.id
_entity.type
_entity.pdbx_description
1 polymer ?
#
loop_
_entity_poly.entity_id
_entity_poly.type
_entity_poly.pdbx_seq_one_letter_code
_entity_poly.pdbx_strand_id
1 'polypeptide(L)'
;MSADAFSPSDADTEAAVWLARLHADTRDPADDLAFRRWIEASSANAEAFRHATAIWDAVGGVSPARFRTGDAQDRRLSRRAVLAGGGALAFAGIGLGGWQQAQAGVYQTDLGEQKHVALEDGSLVFLDTDTKLKLNFNSKRREVTLHRGRANFRVAHDPVRPFIVDAGGQRVIAPRAVFDVRRDAERVSVVLIDGSAAVQNGSGSMTRAGGQLRAGERLVIGPSQPGQIDMPDMAQQLAWQNGQMVADNQSLGAMAAEMNRYSRAKLVIADPRAASLRVSGVYRVGDNAAFARSVSQLLPVGVRANDGDLEIFSLPAQSVAPNSI
;
A
#
# COMPACT_ATOMS: atom_id res chain seq x y z
N MET A 1 38.92 -2.35 -4.28
CA MET A 1 38.48 -1.11 -3.57
C MET A 1 38.09 -0.15 -4.67
N SER A 2 36.83 0.28 -4.81
CA SER A 2 35.82 0.54 -3.79
C SER A 2 34.42 0.22 -4.31
N ALA A 3 33.61 -0.37 -3.44
CA ALA A 3 32.17 -0.50 -3.60
C ALA A 3 31.55 0.67 -2.83
N ASP A 4 31.09 1.70 -3.55
CA ASP A 4 30.30 2.82 -3.02
C ASP A 4 29.27 3.24 -4.08
N ALA A 5 28.34 2.35 -4.40
CA ALA A 5 27.22 2.69 -5.26
C ALA A 5 25.92 2.29 -4.57
N PHE A 6 25.18 3.33 -4.15
CA PHE A 6 23.80 3.34 -3.66
C PHE A 6 23.54 2.88 -2.23
N SER A 7 24.10 3.60 -1.25
CA SER A 7 23.34 3.91 -0.03
C SER A 7 22.79 5.33 -0.19
N PRO A 8 21.46 5.56 -0.08
CA PRO A 8 20.92 6.91 -0.09
C PRO A 8 21.54 7.70 1.05
N SER A 9 21.99 8.92 0.78
CA SER A 9 22.42 9.81 1.85
C SER A 9 21.21 10.20 2.72
N ASP A 10 21.46 10.70 3.94
CA ASP A 10 20.39 11.25 4.79
C ASP A 10 19.59 12.33 4.03
N ALA A 11 20.28 13.11 3.17
CA ALA A 11 19.69 14.11 2.31
C ALA A 11 18.77 13.50 1.22
N ASP A 12 19.11 12.35 0.63
CA ASP A 12 18.26 11.67 -0.36
C ASP A 12 16.99 11.09 0.27
N THR A 13 17.10 10.60 1.51
CA THR A 13 15.96 10.09 2.27
C THR A 13 15.02 11.23 2.66
N GLU A 14 15.55 12.34 3.16
CA GLU A 14 14.77 13.53 3.50
C GLU A 14 14.16 14.20 2.25
N ALA A 15 14.84 14.15 1.10
CA ALA A 15 14.31 14.63 -0.17
C ALA A 15 13.05 13.87 -0.61
N ALA A 16 13.03 12.54 -0.48
CA ALA A 16 11.87 11.72 -0.81
C ALA A 16 10.67 12.01 0.10
N VAL A 17 10.93 12.26 1.40
CA VAL A 17 9.90 12.66 2.37
C VAL A 17 9.32 14.04 2.02
N TRP A 18 10.17 15.01 1.66
CA TRP A 18 9.72 16.32 1.21
C TRP A 18 8.91 16.26 -0.07
N LEU A 19 9.32 15.45 -1.04
CA LEU A 19 8.59 15.24 -2.28
C LEU A 19 7.19 14.66 -2.03
N ALA A 20 7.08 13.66 -1.16
CA ALA A 20 5.79 13.08 -0.77
C ALA A 20 4.88 14.09 -0.05
N ARG A 21 5.44 14.93 0.84
CA ARG A 21 4.67 15.96 1.55
C ARG A 21 4.20 17.10 0.64
N LEU A 22 5.05 17.57 -0.27
CA LEU A 22 4.73 18.65 -1.20
C LEU A 22 3.69 18.25 -2.26
N HIS A 23 3.58 16.95 -2.57
CA HIS A 23 2.60 16.39 -3.49
C HIS A 23 1.34 15.83 -2.81
N ALA A 24 1.20 15.95 -1.48
CA ALA A 24 0.00 15.55 -0.77
C ALA A 24 -1.11 16.60 -0.89
N ASP A 25 -2.37 16.15 -0.96
CA ASP A 25 -3.57 17.03 -1.05
C ASP A 25 -3.78 17.90 0.20
N THR A 26 -3.09 17.61 1.31
CA THR A 26 -3.16 18.32 2.59
C THR A 26 -1.90 19.15 2.87
N ARG A 27 -1.50 20.00 1.92
CA ARG A 27 -0.35 20.90 2.09
C ARG A 27 -0.67 22.01 3.11
N ASP A 28 0.12 22.12 4.18
CA ASP A 28 0.04 23.21 5.15
C ASP A 28 1.00 24.36 4.73
N PRO A 29 0.62 25.64 4.81
CA PRO A 29 1.55 26.76 4.70
C PRO A 29 2.81 26.66 5.59
N ALA A 30 2.74 25.94 6.71
CA ALA A 30 3.89 25.65 7.57
C ALA A 30 4.93 24.72 6.90
N ASP A 31 4.49 23.83 6.00
CA ASP A 31 5.37 22.92 5.25
C ASP A 31 6.25 23.68 4.28
N ASP A 32 5.77 24.78 3.71
CA ASP A 32 6.54 25.62 2.77
C ASP A 32 7.72 26.30 3.46
N LEU A 33 7.53 26.77 4.69
CA LEU A 33 8.59 27.40 5.47
C LEU A 33 9.62 26.37 5.95
N ALA A 34 9.15 25.19 6.37
CA ALA A 34 10.01 24.09 6.79
C ALA A 34 10.81 23.51 5.61
N PHE A 35 10.22 23.42 4.42
CA PHE A 35 10.90 23.00 3.21
C PHE A 35 11.99 23.99 2.78
N ARG A 36 11.70 25.30 2.80
CA ARG A 36 12.72 26.33 2.48
C ARG A 36 13.91 26.27 3.44
N ARG A 37 13.65 26.14 4.75
CA ARG A 37 14.72 26.00 5.74
C ARG A 37 15.58 24.77 5.46
N TRP A 38 14.97 23.67 5.06
CA TRP A 38 15.68 22.44 4.75
C TRP A 38 16.52 22.52 3.47
N ILE A 39 15.99 23.11 2.39
CA ILE A 39 16.72 23.23 1.12
C ILE A 39 17.86 24.27 1.20
N GLU A 40 17.70 25.30 2.02
CA GLU A 40 18.72 26.34 2.26
C GLU A 40 19.81 25.90 3.26
N ALA A 41 19.57 24.85 4.05
CA ALA A 41 20.51 24.38 5.07
C ALA A 41 21.78 23.75 4.48
N SER A 42 21.73 23.18 3.27
CA SER A 42 22.88 22.54 2.62
C SER A 42 22.71 22.41 1.11
N SER A 43 23.81 22.59 0.36
CA SER A 43 23.83 22.33 -1.09
C SER A 43 23.56 20.86 -1.43
N ALA A 44 23.88 19.93 -0.52
CA ALA A 44 23.58 18.51 -0.68
C ALA A 44 22.06 18.23 -0.66
N ASN A 45 21.29 18.97 0.14
CA ASN A 45 19.83 18.83 0.19
C ASN A 45 19.18 19.31 -1.11
N ALA A 46 19.68 20.41 -1.66
CA ALA A 46 19.22 20.92 -2.96
C ALA A 46 19.56 19.97 -4.12
N GLU A 47 20.70 19.27 -4.06
CA GLU A 47 21.07 18.26 -5.04
C GLU A 47 20.25 16.98 -4.91
N ALA A 48 20.09 16.47 -3.69
CA ALA A 48 19.24 15.33 -3.36
C ALA A 48 17.78 15.56 -3.79
N PHE A 49 17.24 16.76 -3.53
CA PHE A 49 15.89 17.12 -3.97
C PHE A 49 15.74 17.19 -5.49
N ARG A 50 16.74 17.73 -6.21
CA ARG A 50 16.76 17.71 -7.68
C ARG A 50 16.80 16.28 -8.23
N HIS A 51 17.59 15.39 -7.63
CA HIS A 51 17.65 13.99 -8.03
C HIS A 51 16.33 13.26 -7.77
N ALA A 52 15.75 13.42 -6.58
CA ALA A 52 14.45 12.83 -6.24
C ALA A 52 13.34 13.32 -7.18
N THR A 53 13.33 14.62 -7.52
CA THR A 53 12.37 15.21 -8.47
C THR A 53 12.60 14.70 -9.89
N ALA A 54 13.85 14.58 -10.36
CA ALA A 54 14.16 14.06 -11.68
C ALA A 54 13.73 12.60 -11.85
N ILE A 55 13.90 11.78 -10.81
CA ILE A 55 13.39 10.41 -10.77
C ILE A 55 11.87 10.43 -10.82
N TRP A 56 11.22 11.22 -9.96
CA TRP A 56 9.76 11.36 -9.93
C TRP A 56 9.17 11.80 -11.27
N ASP A 57 9.76 12.79 -11.93
CA ASP A 57 9.33 13.26 -13.25
C ASP A 57 9.56 12.19 -14.34
N ALA A 58 10.65 11.42 -14.26
CA ALA A 58 10.98 10.36 -15.21
C ALA A 58 10.05 9.13 -15.11
N VAL A 59 9.52 8.83 -13.92
CA VAL A 59 8.46 7.81 -13.73
C VAL A 59 7.03 8.37 -13.91
N GLY A 60 6.90 9.60 -14.40
CA GLY A 60 5.60 10.21 -14.67
C GLY A 60 4.90 10.67 -13.40
N GLY A 61 5.63 11.44 -12.58
CA GLY A 61 5.12 12.10 -11.38
C GLY A 61 3.72 12.66 -11.62
N VAL A 62 2.88 12.57 -10.60
CA VAL A 62 1.49 13.05 -10.67
C VAL A 62 1.52 14.58 -10.79
N SER A 63 1.72 15.08 -12.01
CA SER A 63 1.17 16.36 -12.40
C SER A 63 -0.33 16.16 -12.51
N PRO A 64 -1.15 16.94 -11.77
CA PRO A 64 -2.51 17.16 -12.20
C PRO A 64 -2.38 17.62 -13.65
N ALA A 65 -2.98 16.85 -14.57
CA ALA A 65 -3.12 17.30 -15.94
C ALA A 65 -3.52 18.76 -15.89
N ARG A 66 -2.66 19.59 -16.49
CA ARG A 66 -2.88 21.01 -16.72
C ARG A 66 -4.30 21.16 -17.24
N PHE A 67 -5.22 21.60 -16.39
CA PHE A 67 -6.39 22.31 -16.85
C PHE A 67 -5.84 23.60 -17.41
N ARG A 68 -5.47 23.55 -18.69
CA ARG A 68 -5.49 24.74 -19.52
C ARG A 68 -6.91 25.28 -19.36
N THR A 69 -7.03 26.37 -18.64
CA THR A 69 -8.12 27.31 -18.82
C THR A 69 -8.03 27.74 -20.28
N GLY A 70 -8.68 26.97 -21.15
CA GLY A 70 -9.00 27.43 -22.48
C GLY A 70 -9.83 28.66 -22.29
N ASP A 71 -9.30 29.80 -22.76
CA ASP A 71 -10.02 31.05 -22.87
C ASP A 71 -11.45 30.76 -23.30
N ALA A 72 -12.38 31.15 -22.43
CA ALA A 72 -13.80 31.18 -22.76
C ALA A 72 -14.01 32.31 -23.78
N GLN A 73 -13.65 32.06 -25.03
CA GLN A 73 -14.25 32.76 -26.15
C GLN A 73 -15.66 32.22 -26.33
N ASP A 74 -16.57 33.00 -25.75
CA ASP A 74 -17.97 33.20 -26.12
C ASP A 74 -18.35 32.57 -27.46
N ARG A 75 -19.02 31.41 -27.43
CA ARG A 75 -19.74 30.86 -28.59
C ARG A 75 -20.95 30.06 -28.12
N ARG A 76 -22.07 30.78 -28.01
CA ARG A 76 -23.43 30.23 -27.89
C ARG A 76 -23.68 29.23 -29.01
N LEU A 77 -23.89 27.96 -28.68
CA LEU A 77 -24.30 26.94 -29.65
C LEU A 77 -25.82 26.72 -29.57
N SER A 78 -26.47 27.07 -30.69
CA SER A 78 -27.89 26.92 -30.97
C SER A 78 -28.33 25.45 -31.02
N ARG A 79 -29.58 25.21 -30.59
CA ARG A 79 -30.32 23.94 -30.42
C ARG A 79 -30.46 23.04 -31.67
N ARG A 80 -29.64 23.19 -32.72
CA ARG A 80 -29.82 22.49 -34.02
C ARG A 80 -28.69 21.56 -34.47
N ALA A 81 -27.70 21.26 -33.64
CA ALA A 81 -26.66 20.28 -33.99
C ALA A 81 -26.81 18.98 -33.18
N VAL A 82 -27.97 18.33 -33.33
CA VAL A 82 -28.10 16.88 -33.12
C VAL A 82 -27.85 16.25 -34.49
N LEU A 83 -27.11 15.13 -34.52
CA LEU A 83 -26.73 14.28 -35.67
C LEU A 83 -25.34 14.55 -36.29
N ALA A 84 -24.28 14.09 -35.63
CA ALA A 84 -23.13 13.41 -36.28
C ALA A 84 -22.18 12.80 -35.23
N GLY A 85 -22.05 11.47 -35.25
CA GLY A 85 -21.05 10.68 -34.50
C GLY A 85 -21.43 10.44 -33.03
N GLY A 86 -21.58 9.23 -32.51
CA GLY A 86 -20.91 7.98 -32.86
C GLY A 86 -20.20 7.46 -31.60
N GLY A 87 -20.85 6.53 -30.90
CA GLY A 87 -20.20 5.54 -30.02
C GLY A 87 -19.49 6.03 -28.74
N ALA A 88 -20.20 5.98 -27.62
CA ALA A 88 -19.71 5.40 -26.36
C ALA A 88 -20.86 5.38 -25.35
N LEU A 89 -21.54 4.24 -25.24
CA LEU A 89 -22.45 4.00 -24.12
C LEU A 89 -21.63 3.94 -22.83
N ALA A 90 -21.74 5.04 -22.08
CA ALA A 90 -21.69 5.18 -20.64
C ALA A 90 -21.43 3.91 -19.81
N PHE A 91 -20.30 3.90 -19.10
CA PHE A 91 -20.29 3.65 -17.66
C PHE A 91 -19.88 4.95 -16.95
N ALA A 92 -20.70 5.99 -17.14
CA ALA A 92 -20.73 7.15 -16.26
C ALA A 92 -21.61 6.77 -15.06
N GLY A 93 -20.99 6.12 -14.09
CA GLY A 93 -21.56 5.81 -12.79
C GLY A 93 -20.65 6.36 -11.70
N ILE A 94 -20.34 7.66 -11.75
CA ILE A 94 -19.89 8.38 -10.55
C ILE A 94 -21.11 8.43 -9.63
N GLY A 95 -21.22 7.41 -8.79
CA GLY A 95 -22.21 7.34 -7.73
C GLY A 95 -21.86 8.36 -6.64
N LEU A 96 -22.32 9.60 -6.82
CA LEU A 96 -22.91 10.34 -5.70
C LEU A 96 -24.14 9.54 -5.25
N GLY A 97 -23.91 8.49 -4.46
CA GLY A 97 -24.91 7.45 -4.20
C GLY A 97 -24.28 6.14 -3.76
N GLY A 98 -23.48 6.20 -2.69
CA GLY A 98 -22.83 5.04 -2.08
C GLY A 98 -23.08 4.96 -0.58
N TRP A 99 -24.19 5.52 -0.09
CA TRP A 99 -24.79 5.07 1.16
C TRP A 99 -25.37 3.67 0.88
N GLN A 100 -24.49 2.71 0.59
CA GLN A 100 -24.84 1.32 0.82
C GLN A 100 -24.98 1.23 2.33
N GLN A 101 -26.24 1.15 2.72
CA GLN A 101 -26.71 0.67 3.99
C GLN A 101 -26.03 -0.68 4.24
N ALA A 102 -24.80 -0.61 4.75
CA ALA A 102 -24.12 -1.71 5.38
C ALA A 102 -25.15 -2.32 6.32
N GLN A 103 -25.38 -3.62 6.18
CA GLN A 103 -26.08 -4.35 7.24
C GLN A 103 -25.36 -3.97 8.54
N ALA A 104 -26.08 -3.25 9.41
CA ALA A 104 -25.49 -2.31 10.38
C ALA A 104 -24.18 -2.85 10.97
N GLY A 105 -23.06 -2.23 10.59
CA GLY A 105 -21.73 -2.56 11.10
C GLY A 105 -20.86 -3.50 10.26
N VAL A 106 -21.25 -3.99 9.09
CA VAL A 106 -20.35 -4.79 8.21
C VAL A 106 -19.77 -3.95 7.07
N TYR A 107 -18.44 -3.95 6.96
CA TYR A 107 -17.69 -3.29 5.88
C TYR A 107 -16.93 -4.32 5.06
N GLN A 108 -16.93 -4.15 3.74
CA GLN A 108 -16.24 -5.03 2.82
C GLN A 108 -15.66 -4.25 1.65
N THR A 109 -14.53 -4.71 1.13
CA THR A 109 -13.94 -4.32 -0.15
C THR A 109 -13.85 -5.52 -1.08
N ASP A 110 -13.99 -5.27 -2.38
CA ASP A 110 -13.77 -6.25 -3.42
C ASP A 110 -12.27 -6.41 -3.75
N LEU A 111 -11.97 -7.34 -4.66
CA LEU A 111 -10.61 -7.54 -5.17
C LEU A 111 -10.14 -6.30 -5.96
N GLY A 112 -8.95 -5.79 -5.63
CA GLY A 112 -8.38 -4.55 -6.14
C GLY A 112 -8.98 -3.26 -5.56
N GLU A 113 -10.05 -3.34 -4.77
CA GLU A 113 -10.68 -2.16 -4.15
C GLU A 113 -9.97 -1.80 -2.83
N GLN A 114 -9.81 -0.50 -2.57
CA GLN A 114 -9.41 0.03 -1.28
C GLN A 114 -10.39 1.12 -0.86
N LYS A 115 -10.71 1.22 0.43
CA LYS A 115 -11.82 2.07 0.91
C LYS A 115 -11.54 2.73 2.26
N HIS A 116 -11.73 4.04 2.32
CA HIS A 116 -11.70 4.80 3.57
C HIS A 116 -13.10 4.83 4.21
N VAL A 117 -13.16 4.62 5.52
CA VAL A 117 -14.39 4.59 6.31
C VAL A 117 -14.18 5.38 7.60
N ALA A 118 -15.06 6.34 7.86
CA ALA A 118 -15.19 6.97 9.17
C ALA A 118 -16.18 6.17 10.03
N LEU A 119 -15.76 5.77 11.22
CA LEU A 119 -16.59 5.03 12.17
C LEU A 119 -17.41 5.98 13.06
N GLU A 120 -18.45 5.45 13.70
CA GLU A 120 -19.34 6.22 14.58
C GLU A 120 -18.67 6.78 15.84
N ASP A 121 -17.52 6.24 16.23
CA ASP A 121 -16.71 6.74 17.36
C ASP A 121 -15.69 7.82 16.94
N GLY A 122 -15.67 8.21 15.66
CA GLY A 122 -14.72 9.15 15.08
C GLY A 122 -13.38 8.52 14.66
N SER A 123 -13.20 7.21 14.84
CA SER A 123 -12.02 6.50 14.32
C SER A 123 -12.07 6.43 12.80
N LEU A 124 -10.90 6.38 12.15
CA LEU A 124 -10.79 6.18 10.71
C LEU A 124 -10.23 4.80 10.41
N VAL A 125 -10.81 4.11 9.43
CA VAL A 125 -10.36 2.82 8.94
C VAL A 125 -10.08 2.90 7.46
N PHE A 126 -8.92 2.45 7.03
CA PHE A 126 -8.62 2.25 5.63
C PHE A 126 -8.55 0.75 5.34
N LEU A 127 -9.50 0.26 4.54
CA LEU A 127 -9.61 -1.13 4.14
C LEU A 127 -8.80 -1.35 2.86
N ASP A 128 -7.95 -2.37 2.89
CA ASP A 128 -7.24 -2.86 1.73
C ASP A 128 -8.12 -3.81 0.89
N THR A 129 -7.58 -4.34 -0.20
CA THR A 129 -8.26 -5.34 -1.05
C THR A 129 -8.75 -6.58 -0.30
N ASP A 130 -9.91 -7.10 -0.74
CA ASP A 130 -10.57 -8.31 -0.20
C ASP A 130 -10.61 -8.34 1.33
N THR A 131 -11.04 -7.23 1.91
CA THR A 131 -11.13 -7.05 3.35
C THR A 131 -12.57 -7.15 3.80
N LYS A 132 -12.82 -7.89 4.88
CA LYS A 132 -14.13 -7.96 5.51
C LYS A 132 -14.04 -7.72 7.00
N LEU A 133 -14.79 -6.74 7.48
CA LEU A 133 -14.77 -6.22 8.83
C LEU A 133 -16.19 -6.12 9.39
N LYS A 134 -16.37 -6.41 10.68
CA LYS A 134 -17.63 -6.24 11.40
C LYS A 134 -17.44 -5.44 12.68
N LEU A 135 -18.29 -4.44 12.90
CA LEU A 135 -18.36 -3.64 14.12
C LEU A 135 -19.30 -4.29 15.13
N ASN A 136 -18.89 -4.28 16.40
CA ASN A 136 -19.67 -4.71 17.56
C ASN A 136 -19.51 -3.68 18.69
N PHE A 137 -19.86 -2.42 18.42
CA PHE A 137 -19.73 -1.33 19.40
C PHE A 137 -20.87 -1.39 20.42
N ASN A 138 -20.56 -1.09 21.67
CA ASN A 138 -21.54 -0.98 22.75
C ASN A 138 -21.09 0.06 23.79
N SER A 139 -21.82 0.14 24.90
CA SER A 139 -21.51 1.09 25.99
C SER A 139 -20.20 0.79 26.73
N LYS A 140 -19.66 -0.43 26.63
CA LYS A 140 -18.46 -0.88 27.35
C LYS A 140 -17.20 -0.97 26.48
N ARG A 141 -17.33 -1.21 25.17
CA ARG A 141 -16.18 -1.42 24.27
C ARG A 141 -16.51 -1.08 22.82
N ARG A 142 -15.47 -0.73 22.07
CA ARG A 142 -15.48 -0.49 20.62
C ARG A 142 -14.76 -1.66 19.95
N GLU A 143 -15.50 -2.72 19.65
CA GLU A 143 -14.91 -3.95 19.12
C GLU A 143 -15.13 -4.07 17.62
N VAL A 144 -14.07 -4.46 16.92
CA VAL A 144 -14.01 -4.68 15.49
C VAL A 144 -13.52 -6.10 15.23
N THR A 145 -14.23 -6.88 14.44
CA THR A 145 -13.78 -8.22 14.01
C THR A 145 -13.30 -8.16 12.57
N LEU A 146 -12.02 -8.44 12.35
CA LEU A 146 -11.41 -8.62 11.02
C LEU A 146 -11.53 -10.09 10.59
N HIS A 147 -12.45 -10.36 9.67
CA HIS A 147 -12.66 -11.71 9.17
C HIS A 147 -11.56 -12.15 8.19
N ARG A 148 -11.10 -11.23 7.33
CA ARG A 148 -10.00 -11.44 6.37
C ARG A 148 -9.52 -10.10 5.81
N GLY A 149 -8.35 -10.13 5.17
CA GLY A 149 -7.77 -8.98 4.47
C GLY A 149 -6.91 -8.12 5.38
N ARG A 150 -6.81 -6.84 5.09
CA ARG A 150 -5.98 -5.89 5.83
C ARG A 150 -6.69 -4.57 6.03
N ALA A 151 -6.50 -3.97 7.19
CA ALA A 151 -6.97 -2.62 7.47
C ALA A 151 -5.96 -1.83 8.31
N ASN A 152 -5.83 -0.54 7.99
CA ASN A 152 -5.22 0.46 8.85
C ASN A 152 -6.29 1.07 9.77
N PHE A 153 -5.95 1.27 11.04
CA PHE A 153 -6.81 1.90 12.03
C PHE A 153 -6.11 3.15 12.58
N ARG A 154 -6.80 4.29 12.52
CA ARG A 154 -6.47 5.49 13.28
C ARG A 154 -7.54 5.69 14.35
N VAL A 155 -7.20 5.31 15.57
CA VAL A 155 -8.17 5.21 16.66
C VAL A 155 -8.42 6.56 17.30
N ALA A 156 -9.69 6.97 17.36
CA ALA A 156 -10.13 8.14 18.11
C ALA A 156 -9.99 7.90 19.62
N HIS A 157 -9.62 8.95 20.34
CA HIS A 157 -9.46 8.88 21.79
C HIS A 157 -10.81 8.71 22.48
N ASP A 158 -10.95 7.63 23.25
CA ASP A 158 -12.08 7.40 24.16
C ASP A 158 -11.49 6.72 25.42
N PRO A 159 -11.41 7.42 26.57
CA PRO A 159 -10.81 6.88 27.78
C PRO A 159 -11.72 5.86 28.49
N VAL A 160 -13.01 5.79 28.12
CA VAL A 160 -14.00 4.95 28.79
C VAL A 160 -14.14 3.61 28.06
N ARG A 161 -14.15 3.62 26.73
CA ARG A 161 -14.37 2.42 25.91
C ARG A 161 -13.08 2.03 25.15
N PRO A 162 -12.44 0.90 25.48
CA PRO A 162 -11.27 0.44 24.73
C PRO A 162 -11.65 0.12 23.28
N PHE A 163 -10.74 0.45 22.36
CA PHE A 163 -10.82 0.00 20.98
C PHE A 163 -10.11 -1.35 20.84
N ILE A 164 -10.83 -2.34 20.32
CA ILE A 164 -10.37 -3.72 20.22
C ILE A 164 -10.55 -4.20 18.80
N VAL A 165 -9.47 -4.69 18.17
CA VAL A 165 -9.53 -5.41 16.90
C VAL A 165 -9.30 -6.89 17.15
N ASP A 166 -10.31 -7.72 16.94
CA ASP A 166 -10.18 -9.18 16.91
C ASP A 166 -9.85 -9.64 15.49
N ALA A 167 -8.74 -10.36 15.34
CA ALA A 167 -8.33 -11.01 14.12
C ALA A 167 -8.04 -12.49 14.42
N GLY A 168 -9.03 -13.36 14.18
CA GLY A 168 -8.85 -14.81 14.38
C GLY A 168 -8.52 -15.19 15.82
N GLY A 169 -9.11 -14.51 16.81
CA GLY A 169 -8.87 -14.75 18.23
C GLY A 169 -7.63 -14.03 18.78
N GLN A 170 -6.91 -13.25 17.98
CA GLN A 170 -5.90 -12.31 18.45
C GLN A 170 -6.55 -10.94 18.63
N ARG A 171 -6.55 -10.42 19.85
CA ARG A 171 -7.18 -9.16 20.22
C ARG A 171 -6.12 -8.08 20.38
N VAL A 172 -6.15 -7.09 19.49
CA VAL A 172 -5.33 -5.88 19.55
C VAL A 172 -6.11 -4.80 20.28
N ILE A 173 -5.61 -4.34 21.42
CA ILE A 173 -6.25 -3.36 22.29
C ILE A 173 -5.44 -2.07 22.23
N ALA A 174 -6.03 -1.02 21.71
CA ALA A 174 -5.34 0.24 21.44
C ALA A 174 -6.19 1.43 21.88
N PRO A 175 -5.92 2.06 23.04
CA PRO A 175 -6.68 3.24 23.50
C PRO A 175 -6.51 4.46 22.57
N ARG A 176 -5.31 4.61 22.02
CA ARG A 176 -4.93 5.63 21.03
C ARG A 176 -3.71 5.12 20.28
N ALA A 177 -3.88 4.74 19.02
CA ALA A 177 -2.81 4.26 18.18
C ALA A 177 -3.15 4.43 16.69
N VAL A 178 -2.11 4.35 15.87
CA VAL A 178 -2.21 4.11 14.43
C VAL A 178 -1.54 2.77 14.15
N PHE A 179 -2.25 1.82 13.56
CA PHE A 179 -1.72 0.48 13.32
C PHE A 179 -2.40 -0.23 12.17
N ASP A 180 -1.68 -1.14 11.53
CA ASP A 180 -2.21 -2.07 10.53
C ASP A 180 -2.49 -3.42 11.17
N VAL A 181 -3.63 -4.03 10.85
CA VAL A 181 -3.91 -5.43 11.13
C VAL A 181 -4.18 -6.14 9.82
N ARG A 182 -3.47 -7.24 9.59
CA ARG A 182 -3.65 -8.13 8.44
C ARG A 182 -3.97 -9.53 8.93
N ARG A 183 -4.95 -10.15 8.27
CA ARG A 183 -5.33 -11.53 8.49
C ARG A 183 -5.43 -12.28 7.16
N ASP A 184 -4.51 -13.21 6.96
CA ASP A 184 -4.51 -14.15 5.85
C ASP A 184 -4.73 -15.56 6.40
N ALA A 185 -5.95 -16.07 6.26
CA ALA A 185 -6.40 -17.31 6.88
C ALA A 185 -6.16 -17.34 8.41
N GLU A 186 -5.19 -18.15 8.86
CA GLU A 186 -4.79 -18.31 10.26
C GLU A 186 -3.57 -17.46 10.64
N ARG A 187 -2.92 -16.80 9.66
CA ARG A 187 -1.82 -15.88 9.92
C ARG A 187 -2.35 -14.49 10.24
N VAL A 188 -1.88 -13.91 11.33
CA VAL A 188 -2.18 -12.55 11.75
C VAL A 188 -0.88 -11.76 11.81
N SER A 189 -0.89 -10.54 11.27
CA SER A 189 0.19 -9.58 11.41
C SER A 189 -0.37 -8.27 11.94
N VAL A 190 0.32 -7.68 12.90
CA VAL A 190 -0.02 -6.37 13.47
C VAL A 190 1.22 -5.49 13.38
N VAL A 191 1.13 -4.36 12.68
CA VAL A 191 2.22 -3.38 12.58
C VAL A 191 1.78 -2.12 13.30
N LEU A 192 2.53 -1.71 14.32
CA LEU A 192 2.22 -0.49 15.06
C LEU A 192 2.99 0.69 14.48
N ILE A 193 2.26 1.72 14.06
CA ILE A 193 2.80 2.90 13.38
C ILE A 193 3.03 4.03 14.39
N ASP A 194 2.05 4.27 15.26
CA ASP A 194 2.11 5.29 16.30
C ASP A 194 1.35 4.86 17.56
N GLY A 195 1.81 5.32 18.72
CA GLY A 195 1.22 5.03 20.02
C GLY A 195 1.65 3.68 20.59
N SER A 196 0.70 2.96 21.20
CA SER A 196 0.95 1.67 21.83
C SER A 196 -0.28 0.77 21.74
N ALA A 197 -0.06 -0.53 21.59
CA ALA A 197 -1.13 -1.51 21.49
C ALA A 197 -0.78 -2.76 22.29
N ALA A 198 -1.74 -3.29 23.03
CA ALA A 198 -1.60 -4.58 23.69
C ALA A 198 -2.16 -5.69 22.78
N VAL A 199 -1.50 -6.84 22.71
CA VAL A 199 -2.00 -8.01 21.98
C VAL A 199 -2.23 -9.18 22.92
N GLN A 200 -3.47 -9.66 22.93
CA GLN A 200 -3.93 -10.78 23.74
C GLN A 200 -4.40 -11.92 22.85
N ASN A 201 -4.22 -13.15 23.32
CA ASN A 201 -4.79 -14.32 22.66
C ASN A 201 -6.27 -14.55 23.05
N GLY A 202 -6.88 -15.59 22.49
CA GLY A 202 -8.27 -15.95 22.76
C GLY A 202 -8.58 -16.23 24.24
N SER A 203 -7.59 -16.69 25.03
CA SER A 203 -7.75 -16.89 26.48
C SER A 203 -7.63 -15.60 27.30
N GLY A 204 -7.39 -14.46 26.65
CA GLY A 204 -7.17 -13.17 27.31
C GLY A 204 -5.79 -13.05 27.98
N SER A 205 -4.91 -14.03 27.73
CA SER A 205 -3.52 -13.97 28.18
C SER A 205 -2.70 -13.15 27.18
N MET A 206 -1.70 -12.44 27.68
CA MET A 206 -0.71 -11.79 26.82
C MET A 206 -0.07 -12.83 25.91
N THR A 207 0.14 -12.48 24.64
CA THR A 207 0.89 -13.34 23.73
C THR A 207 2.29 -13.60 24.30
N ARG A 208 2.79 -14.83 24.18
CA ARG A 208 4.12 -15.23 24.70
C ARG A 208 5.27 -14.35 24.17
N ALA A 209 5.04 -13.65 23.06
CA ALA A 209 5.95 -12.70 22.42
C ALA A 209 6.15 -11.39 23.19
N GLY A 210 5.42 -11.16 24.30
CA GLY A 210 5.30 -9.85 24.92
C GLY A 210 4.07 -9.15 24.36
N GLY A 211 3.00 -9.08 25.16
CA GLY A 211 1.70 -8.60 24.68
C GLY A 211 1.60 -7.08 24.53
N GLN A 212 2.70 -6.35 24.33
CA GLN A 212 2.69 -4.91 24.10
C GLN A 212 3.59 -4.58 22.92
N LEU A 213 3.04 -3.92 21.91
CA LEU A 213 3.75 -3.37 20.77
C LEU A 213 4.05 -1.88 20.98
N ARG A 214 5.18 -1.44 20.43
CA ARG A 214 5.63 -0.06 20.28
C ARG A 214 5.70 0.36 18.81
N ALA A 215 5.70 1.66 18.55
CA ALA A 215 5.82 2.20 17.20
C ALA A 215 7.06 1.62 16.47
N GLY A 216 6.86 1.18 15.23
CA GLY A 216 7.89 0.52 14.42
C GLY A 216 7.99 -1.00 14.63
N GLU A 217 7.29 -1.58 15.61
CA GLU A 217 7.28 -3.02 15.83
C GLU A 217 6.15 -3.70 15.05
N ARG A 218 6.42 -4.95 14.67
CA ARG A 218 5.44 -5.85 14.08
C ARG A 218 5.37 -7.15 14.85
N LEU A 219 4.15 -7.60 15.14
CA LEU A 219 3.86 -8.94 15.63
C LEU A 219 3.34 -9.80 14.49
N VAL A 220 3.95 -10.95 14.27
CA VAL A 220 3.46 -11.98 13.35
C VAL A 220 3.11 -13.24 14.14
N ILE A 221 1.89 -13.75 13.95
CA ILE A 221 1.42 -14.99 14.55
C ILE A 221 1.00 -15.92 13.41
N GLY A 222 1.59 -17.11 13.37
CA GLY A 222 1.24 -18.17 12.42
C GLY A 222 0.39 -19.26 13.07
N PRO A 223 -0.17 -20.19 12.27
CA PRO A 223 -1.07 -21.25 12.73
C PRO A 223 -0.45 -22.20 13.77
N SER A 224 0.87 -22.39 13.76
CA SER A 224 1.57 -23.29 14.68
C SER A 224 2.86 -22.70 15.23
N GLN A 225 3.08 -21.40 15.07
CA GLN A 225 4.27 -20.71 15.56
C GLN A 225 3.90 -19.79 16.71
N PRO A 226 4.73 -19.71 17.76
CA PRO A 226 4.63 -18.64 18.74
C PRO A 226 4.65 -17.29 18.03
N GLY A 227 3.92 -16.30 18.56
CA GLY A 227 4.03 -14.94 18.06
C GLY A 227 5.48 -14.46 18.10
N GLN A 228 5.92 -13.78 17.05
CA GLN A 228 7.25 -13.18 16.95
C GLN A 228 7.10 -11.68 16.76
N ILE A 229 7.86 -10.91 17.54
CA ILE A 229 8.01 -9.46 17.35
C ILE A 229 9.30 -9.17 16.60
N ASP A 230 9.23 -8.35 15.57
CA ASP A 230 10.37 -7.82 14.82
C ASP A 230 10.20 -6.32 14.48
N MET A 231 11.23 -5.73 13.88
CA MET A 231 11.23 -4.37 13.36
C MET A 231 11.35 -4.43 11.83
N PRO A 232 10.25 -4.41 11.08
CA PRO A 232 10.29 -4.47 9.63
C PRO A 232 10.66 -3.11 9.03
N ASP A 233 10.99 -3.11 7.73
CA ASP A 233 11.01 -1.88 6.94
C ASP A 233 9.58 -1.32 6.84
N MET A 234 9.36 -0.18 7.49
CA MET A 234 8.06 0.48 7.55
C MET A 234 7.62 1.04 6.19
N ALA A 235 8.55 1.44 5.30
CA ALA A 235 8.19 1.90 3.97
C ALA A 235 7.54 0.74 3.17
N GLN A 236 8.09 -0.47 3.29
CA GLN A 236 7.51 -1.67 2.69
C GLN A 236 6.15 -2.05 3.30
N GLN A 237 6.03 -1.98 4.63
CA GLN A 237 4.78 -2.35 5.29
C GLN A 237 3.63 -1.39 4.95
N LEU A 238 3.90 -0.10 4.73
CA LEU A 238 2.88 0.94 4.55
C LEU A 238 2.63 1.33 3.09
N ALA A 239 3.47 0.89 2.13
CA ALA A 239 3.37 1.24 0.71
C ALA A 239 1.97 1.01 0.09
N TRP A 240 1.27 -0.03 0.55
CA TRP A 240 -0.06 -0.38 0.04
C TRP A 240 -1.08 0.75 0.22
N GLN A 241 -0.87 1.62 1.20
CA GLN A 241 -1.78 2.73 1.46
C GLN A 241 -1.79 3.75 0.31
N ASN A 242 -0.72 3.77 -0.50
CA ASN A 242 -0.60 4.60 -1.69
C ASN A 242 -0.85 3.79 -2.98
N GLY A 243 -1.44 2.59 -2.88
CA GLY A 243 -1.61 1.68 -4.01
C GLY A 243 -0.27 1.14 -4.55
N GLN A 244 0.75 1.06 -3.70
CA GLN A 244 2.10 0.65 -4.08
C GLN A 244 2.55 -0.60 -3.33
N MET A 245 3.54 -1.27 -3.91
CA MET A 245 4.32 -2.31 -3.27
C MET A 245 5.79 -1.94 -3.43
N VAL A 246 6.49 -1.80 -2.31
CA VAL A 246 7.94 -1.56 -2.29
C VAL A 246 8.65 -2.90 -2.10
N ALA A 247 9.62 -3.17 -2.95
CA ALA A 247 10.49 -4.33 -2.89
C ALA A 247 11.92 -3.86 -2.61
N ASP A 248 12.51 -4.39 -1.55
CA ASP A 248 13.95 -4.35 -1.34
C ASP A 248 14.45 -5.78 -1.17
N ASN A 249 15.19 -6.27 -2.17
CA ASN A 249 15.80 -7.60 -2.22
C ASN A 249 14.79 -8.73 -1.89
N GLN A 250 13.55 -8.58 -2.34
CA GLN A 250 12.47 -9.53 -2.08
C GLN A 250 12.47 -10.66 -3.10
N SER A 251 12.12 -11.88 -2.69
CA SER A 251 11.98 -12.99 -3.65
C SER A 251 10.80 -12.73 -4.60
N LEU A 252 10.97 -13.07 -5.88
CA LEU A 252 9.94 -12.96 -6.90
C LEU A 252 8.66 -13.70 -6.51
N GLY A 253 8.79 -14.86 -5.85
CA GLY A 253 7.66 -15.62 -5.31
C GLY A 253 6.84 -14.84 -4.28
N ALA A 254 7.50 -14.17 -3.32
CA ALA A 254 6.83 -13.34 -2.32
C ALA A 254 6.15 -12.12 -2.96
N MET A 255 6.83 -11.49 -3.93
CA MET A 255 6.26 -10.38 -4.71
C MET A 255 5.00 -10.80 -5.47
N ALA A 256 5.07 -11.92 -6.19
CA ALA A 256 3.93 -12.46 -6.93
C ALA A 256 2.76 -12.82 -6.00
N ALA A 257 3.04 -13.43 -4.85
CA ALA A 257 2.01 -13.76 -3.86
C ALA A 257 1.28 -12.51 -3.35
N GLU A 258 2.01 -11.43 -3.05
CA GLU A 258 1.39 -10.18 -2.60
C GLU A 258 0.63 -9.49 -3.74
N MET A 259 1.21 -9.38 -4.94
CA MET A 259 0.56 -8.79 -6.11
C MET A 259 -0.74 -9.52 -6.49
N ASN A 260 -0.75 -10.85 -6.36
CA ASN A 260 -1.93 -11.69 -6.58
C ASN A 260 -3.08 -11.42 -5.61
N ARG A 261 -2.86 -10.72 -4.50
CA ARG A 261 -3.97 -10.28 -3.63
C ARG A 261 -4.85 -9.21 -4.26
N TYR A 262 -4.36 -8.48 -5.27
CA TYR A 262 -5.05 -7.32 -5.84
C TYR A 262 -5.61 -7.57 -7.23
N SER A 263 -5.23 -8.67 -7.88
CA SER A 263 -5.56 -8.89 -9.29
C SER A 263 -6.30 -10.21 -9.52
N ARG A 264 -7.22 -10.21 -10.49
CA ARG A 264 -7.87 -11.44 -10.98
C ARG A 264 -6.90 -12.29 -11.79
N ALA A 265 -6.14 -11.66 -12.68
CA ALA A 265 -5.10 -12.29 -13.48
C ALA A 265 -3.90 -12.59 -12.58
N LYS A 266 -3.65 -13.85 -12.26
CA LYS A 266 -2.62 -14.26 -11.31
C LYS A 266 -1.25 -14.36 -11.98
N LEU A 267 -0.21 -14.04 -11.22
CA LEU A 267 1.17 -14.39 -11.50
C LEU A 267 1.40 -15.81 -11.02
N VAL A 268 1.74 -16.71 -11.94
CA VAL A 268 2.03 -18.12 -11.64
C VAL A 268 3.50 -18.37 -11.90
N ILE A 269 4.23 -18.79 -10.86
CA ILE A 269 5.66 -19.13 -10.96
C ILE A 269 5.82 -20.60 -10.63
N ALA A 270 6.04 -21.43 -11.65
CA ALA A 270 6.17 -22.87 -11.48
C ALA A 270 7.61 -23.30 -11.13
N ASP A 271 8.63 -22.59 -11.64
CA ASP A 271 10.04 -22.93 -11.36
C ASP A 271 10.48 -22.32 -10.02
N PRO A 272 10.87 -23.13 -9.02
CA PRO A 272 11.39 -22.63 -7.74
C PRO A 272 12.61 -21.72 -7.89
N ARG A 273 13.43 -21.92 -8.94
CA ARG A 273 14.58 -21.04 -9.22
C ARG A 273 14.12 -19.64 -9.60
N ALA A 274 13.13 -19.52 -10.50
CA ALA A 274 12.52 -18.24 -10.82
C ALA A 274 11.92 -17.58 -9.57
N ALA A 275 11.17 -18.34 -8.76
CA ALA A 275 10.56 -17.82 -7.54
C ALA A 275 11.60 -17.27 -6.52
N SER A 276 12.81 -17.83 -6.52
CA SER A 276 13.90 -17.42 -5.64
C SER A 276 14.67 -16.16 -6.07
N LEU A 277 14.49 -15.72 -7.33
CA LEU A 277 15.16 -14.52 -7.86
C LEU A 277 14.76 -13.28 -7.05
N ARG A 278 15.67 -12.32 -6.97
CA ARG A 278 15.50 -11.12 -6.14
C ARG A 278 15.03 -9.95 -6.98
N VAL A 279 14.06 -9.21 -6.47
CA VAL A 279 13.47 -8.03 -7.08
C VAL A 279 13.57 -6.87 -6.11
N SER A 280 13.97 -5.72 -6.63
CA SER A 280 13.89 -4.44 -5.96
C SER A 280 13.11 -3.45 -6.84
N GLY A 281 12.52 -2.43 -6.23
CA GLY A 281 11.77 -1.37 -6.92
C GLY A 281 10.39 -1.12 -6.33
N VAL A 282 9.66 -0.19 -6.95
CA VAL A 282 8.31 0.19 -6.53
C VAL A 282 7.34 -0.18 -7.64
N TYR A 283 6.28 -0.90 -7.28
CA TYR A 283 5.29 -1.42 -8.21
C TYR A 283 3.88 -0.99 -7.81
N ARG A 284 3.00 -0.78 -8.78
CA ARG A 284 1.59 -0.48 -8.52
C ARG A 284 0.85 -1.78 -8.20
N VAL A 285 0.14 -1.83 -7.08
CA VAL A 285 -0.66 -3.01 -6.73
C VAL A 285 -1.79 -3.20 -7.75
N GLY A 286 -2.10 -4.46 -8.07
CA GLY A 286 -3.14 -4.82 -9.04
C GLY A 286 -2.68 -4.84 -10.51
N ASP A 287 -1.54 -4.23 -10.85
CA ASP A 287 -0.99 -4.26 -12.22
C ASP A 287 0.02 -5.41 -12.41
N ASN A 288 -0.51 -6.63 -12.38
CA ASN A 288 0.29 -7.84 -12.57
C ASN A 288 0.96 -7.89 -13.96
N ALA A 289 0.34 -7.29 -14.99
CA ALA A 289 0.89 -7.26 -16.33
C ALA A 289 2.11 -6.34 -16.45
N ALA A 290 2.08 -5.14 -15.84
CA ALA A 290 3.24 -4.27 -15.77
C ALA A 290 4.35 -4.89 -14.92
N PHE A 291 4.01 -5.49 -13.78
CA PHE A 291 4.98 -6.21 -12.94
C PHE A 291 5.67 -7.33 -13.72
N ALA A 292 4.92 -8.22 -14.38
CA ALA A 292 5.46 -9.33 -15.16
C ALA A 292 6.40 -8.84 -16.28
N ARG A 293 6.01 -7.78 -17.01
CA ARG A 293 6.87 -7.17 -18.04
C ARG A 293 8.18 -6.64 -17.45
N SER A 294 8.10 -5.92 -16.34
CA SER A 294 9.30 -5.39 -15.67
C SER A 294 10.25 -6.50 -15.24
N VAL A 295 9.76 -7.54 -14.57
CA VAL A 295 10.63 -8.64 -14.12
C VAL A 295 11.24 -9.43 -15.28
N SER A 296 10.53 -9.57 -16.41
CA SER A 296 11.11 -10.22 -17.62
C SER A 296 12.25 -9.45 -18.28
N GLN A 297 12.34 -8.13 -18.02
CA GLN A 297 13.44 -7.29 -18.53
C GLN A 297 14.64 -7.28 -17.59
N LEU A 298 14.39 -7.47 -16.29
CA LEU A 298 15.42 -7.36 -15.23
C LEU A 298 16.00 -8.72 -14.82
N LEU A 299 15.26 -9.80 -15.03
CA LEU A 299 15.61 -11.13 -14.56
C LEU A 299 15.64 -12.14 -15.72
N PRO A 300 16.38 -13.26 -15.60
CA PRO A 300 16.43 -14.32 -16.61
C PRO A 300 15.15 -15.17 -16.61
N VAL A 301 13.99 -14.52 -16.83
CA VAL A 301 12.67 -15.14 -16.85
C VAL A 301 11.88 -14.69 -18.08
N GLY A 302 11.09 -15.61 -18.63
CA GLY A 302 10.10 -15.32 -19.65
C GLY A 302 8.71 -15.18 -19.03
N VAL A 303 7.81 -14.52 -19.75
CA VAL A 303 6.40 -14.37 -19.38
C VAL A 303 5.53 -14.80 -20.54
N ARG A 304 4.50 -15.60 -20.26
CA ARG A 304 3.44 -15.91 -21.23
C ARG A 304 2.06 -15.85 -20.57
N ALA A 305 1.06 -15.50 -21.36
CA ALA A 305 -0.32 -15.62 -20.91
C ALA A 305 -0.76 -17.09 -20.93
N ASN A 306 -1.46 -17.53 -19.89
CA ASN A 306 -2.03 -18.86 -19.78
C ASN A 306 -3.39 -18.78 -19.07
N ASP A 307 -4.49 -19.07 -19.79
CA ASP A 307 -5.87 -19.06 -19.25
C ASP A 307 -6.27 -17.81 -18.45
N GLY A 308 -5.80 -16.63 -18.87
CA GLY A 308 -6.07 -15.35 -18.20
C GLY A 308 -5.10 -14.99 -17.06
N ASP A 309 -4.21 -15.92 -16.72
CA ASP A 309 -3.08 -15.72 -15.82
C ASP A 309 -1.78 -15.43 -16.59
N LEU A 310 -0.76 -14.99 -15.86
CA LEU A 310 0.58 -14.68 -16.35
C LEU A 310 1.56 -15.68 -15.76
N GLU A 311 2.02 -16.62 -16.58
CA GLU A 311 3.02 -17.60 -16.19
C GLU A 311 4.42 -17.02 -16.37
N ILE A 312 5.20 -17.03 -15.29
CA ILE A 312 6.62 -16.66 -15.27
C ILE A 312 7.44 -17.94 -15.20
N PHE A 313 8.35 -18.12 -16.16
CA PHE A 313 9.21 -19.31 -16.27
C PHE A 313 10.68 -18.91 -16.42
N SER A 314 11.60 -19.73 -15.91
CA SER A 314 13.04 -19.48 -16.09
C SER A 314 13.46 -19.61 -17.54
N LEU A 315 14.26 -18.66 -18.03
CA LEU A 315 14.96 -18.82 -19.29
C LEU A 315 16.20 -19.70 -19.07
N PRO A 316 16.57 -20.55 -20.05
CA PRO A 316 17.86 -21.22 -20.01
C PRO A 316 18.95 -20.15 -19.91
N ALA A 317 19.98 -20.42 -19.09
CA ALA A 317 21.16 -19.59 -19.07
C ALA A 317 21.70 -19.52 -20.50
N GLN A 318 21.52 -18.39 -21.17
CA GLN A 318 22.20 -18.20 -22.44
C GLN A 318 23.68 -18.29 -22.13
N SER A 319 24.38 -19.21 -22.82
CA SER A 319 25.82 -19.19 -22.90
C SER A 319 26.20 -17.77 -23.31
N VAL A 320 26.76 -17.00 -22.37
CA VAL A 320 27.46 -15.78 -22.71
C VAL A 320 28.57 -16.24 -23.64
N ALA A 321 28.34 -16.12 -24.94
CA ALA A 321 29.41 -16.27 -25.90
C ALA A 321 30.48 -15.26 -25.48
N PRO A 322 31.74 -15.67 -25.29
CA PRO A 322 32.79 -14.70 -25.04
C PRO A 322 32.79 -13.77 -26.26
N ASN A 323 32.50 -12.48 -26.02
CA ASN A 323 32.71 -11.46 -27.02
C ASN A 323 34.18 -11.57 -27.44
N SER A 324 34.38 -12.16 -28.61
CA SER A 324 35.60 -12.03 -29.37
C SER A 324 35.50 -10.67 -30.06
N ILE A 325 36.31 -9.73 -29.61
CA ILE A 325 37.22 -8.83 -30.35
C ILE A 325 37.57 -7.66 -29.42
#